data_AF-B8H8N8-F1
#
_entry.id   AF-B8H8N8-F1
#
_cell.length_a   1.000
_cell.length_b   1.000
_cell.length_c   1.000
_cell.angle_alpha   90.00
_cell.angle_beta   90.00
_cell.angle_gamma   90.00
#
_symmetry.space_group_name_H-M   'P 1'
#
loop_
_entity.id
_entity.type
_entity.pdbx_description
1 polymer ?
#
loop_
_entity_poly.entity_id
_entity_poly.type
_entity_poly.pdbx_seq_one_letter_code
_entity_poly.pdbx_strand_id
1 'polypeptide(L)'
;MPQSPYLEDQSTPRFVLPQSPGRRTRSALREEALAHAPGKPVLMLRPAPVKVRAALGSAIAYTVTHILVEQDGNGPYTVRWEPGWLVHRL
;
A
#
# COMPACT_ATOMS: atom_id res chain seq x y z
N MET A 1 61.61 -6.95 10.92
CA MET A 1 60.58 -6.21 10.17
C MET A 1 59.26 -6.94 10.34
N PRO A 2 58.31 -6.47 11.16
CA PRO A 2 57.03 -7.17 11.36
C PRO A 2 56.04 -6.83 10.24
N GLN A 3 55.34 -7.85 9.72
CA GLN A 3 54.27 -7.70 8.74
C GLN A 3 52.98 -7.23 9.43
N SER A 4 52.33 -6.23 8.84
CA SER A 4 51.00 -5.76 9.23
C SER A 4 49.92 -6.63 8.60
N PRO A 5 48.92 -7.09 9.35
CA PRO A 5 47.62 -7.45 8.80
C PRO A 5 46.62 -6.36 9.20
N TYR A 6 46.34 -5.44 8.28
CA TYR A 6 45.10 -4.67 8.32
C TYR A 6 43.97 -5.65 8.00
N LEU A 7 43.34 -6.18 9.04
CA LEU A 7 42.08 -6.92 8.92
C LEU A 7 40.97 -5.89 8.73
N GLU A 8 40.34 -5.98 7.56
CA GLU A 8 39.14 -5.26 7.16
C GLU A 8 38.02 -5.50 8.17
N ASP A 9 37.76 -4.53 9.05
CA ASP A 9 36.49 -4.52 9.77
C ASP A 9 35.47 -3.76 8.94
N GLN A 10 34.74 -4.52 8.12
CA GLN A 10 33.58 -4.10 7.33
C GLN A 10 32.42 -3.71 8.26
N SER A 11 32.58 -2.63 9.01
CA SER A 11 31.45 -1.97 9.67
C SER A 11 30.71 -1.11 8.64
N THR A 12 30.01 -1.76 7.71
CA THR A 12 28.94 -1.10 6.94
C THR A 12 27.85 -0.76 7.94
N PRO A 13 27.57 0.52 8.26
CA PRO A 13 26.32 0.82 8.94
C PRO A 13 25.23 0.44 7.95
N ARG A 14 24.57 -0.70 8.21
CA ARG A 14 23.27 -0.98 7.60
C ARG A 14 22.40 0.21 8.00
N PHE A 15 22.26 1.17 7.09
CA PHE A 15 21.23 2.19 7.13
C PHE A 15 19.90 1.44 7.09
N VAL A 16 19.44 0.97 8.25
CA VAL A 16 18.05 0.62 8.47
C VAL A 16 17.35 1.96 8.44
N LEU A 17 16.86 2.35 7.26
CA LEU A 17 15.97 3.49 7.14
C LEU A 17 14.91 3.35 8.25
N PRO A 18 14.64 4.39 9.04
CA PRO A 18 13.61 4.33 10.05
C PRO A 18 12.31 3.97 9.33
N GLN A 19 11.87 2.73 9.52
CA GLN A 19 10.68 2.23 8.89
C GLN A 19 9.51 2.90 9.60
N SER A 20 9.04 4.01 9.01
CA SER A 20 7.92 4.78 9.51
C SER A 20 6.74 3.84 9.80
N PRO A 21 6.30 3.71 11.07
CA PRO A 21 5.35 2.68 11.49
C PRO A 21 4.05 2.71 10.67
N GLY A 22 3.61 3.89 10.23
CA GLY A 22 2.43 4.04 9.38
C GLY A 22 2.50 3.31 8.03
N ARG A 23 3.69 3.11 7.44
CA ARG A 23 3.82 2.42 6.15
C ARG A 23 3.51 0.93 6.28
N ARG A 24 3.94 0.27 7.36
CA ARG A 24 3.62 -1.14 7.61
C ARG A 24 2.14 -1.33 7.88
N THR A 25 1.51 -0.41 8.61
CA THR A 25 0.07 -0.44 8.89
C THR A 25 -0.75 -0.34 7.60
N ARG A 26 -0.37 0.54 6.67
CA ARG A 26 -1.06 0.67 5.37
C ARG A 26 -0.94 -0.59 4.52
N SER A 27 0.27 -1.15 4.41
CA SER A 27 0.48 -2.41 3.68
C SER A 27 -0.36 -3.54 4.26
N ALA A 28 -0.36 -3.70 5.58
CA ALA A 28 -1.12 -4.75 6.26
C ALA A 28 -2.63 -4.61 6.03
N LEU A 29 -3.19 -3.40 6.17
CA LEU A 29 -4.62 -3.14 5.92
C LEU A 29 -5.00 -3.41 4.46
N ARG A 30 -4.11 -3.10 3.51
CA ARG A 30 -4.34 -3.39 2.09
C ARG A 30 -4.33 -4.89 1.81
N GLU A 31 -3.35 -5.62 2.36
CA GLU A 31 -3.26 -7.08 2.22
C GLU A 31 -4.48 -7.77 2.85
N GLU A 32 -4.89 -7.32 4.03
CA GLU A 32 -6.11 -7.79 4.69
C GLU A 32 -7.36 -7.52 3.83
N ALA A 33 -7.51 -6.30 3.30
CA ALA A 33 -8.65 -5.98 2.46
C ALA A 33 -8.67 -6.82 1.16
N LEU A 34 -7.51 -7.13 0.59
CA LEU A 34 -7.40 -8.01 -0.58
C LEU A 34 -7.79 -9.46 -0.25
N ALA A 35 -7.47 -9.95 0.95
CA ALA A 35 -7.89 -11.27 1.40
C ALA A 35 -9.41 -11.41 1.54
N HIS A 36 -10.09 -10.30 1.86
CA HIS A 36 -11.56 -10.24 1.99
C HIS A 36 -12.28 -9.81 0.70
N ALA A 37 -11.65 -10.00 -0.47
CA ALA A 37 -12.27 -9.66 -1.74
C ALA A 37 -13.58 -10.44 -1.98
N PRO A 38 -14.65 -9.79 -2.49
CA PRO A 38 -15.92 -10.45 -2.79
C PRO A 38 -15.87 -11.29 -4.10
N GLY A 39 -14.73 -11.94 -4.37
CA GLY A 39 -14.45 -12.67 -5.61
C GLY A 39 -12.95 -12.72 -5.90
N LYS A 40 -12.58 -13.00 -7.16
CA LYS A 40 -11.18 -12.97 -7.60
C LYS A 40 -10.73 -11.53 -7.88
N PRO A 41 -9.85 -10.93 -7.07
CA PRO A 41 -9.39 -9.57 -7.30
C PRO A 41 -8.37 -9.52 -8.43
N VAL A 42 -8.45 -8.47 -9.24
CA VAL A 42 -7.44 -8.07 -10.21
C VAL A 42 -6.76 -6.80 -9.69
N LEU A 43 -5.44 -6.87 -9.49
CA LEU A 43 -4.66 -5.74 -9.00
C LEU A 43 -4.40 -4.75 -10.14
N MET A 44 -4.58 -3.47 -9.85
CA MET A 44 -4.25 -2.42 -10.81
C MET A 44 -2.76 -2.11 -10.75
N LEU A 45 -2.11 -2.06 -11.91
CA LEU A 45 -0.69 -1.68 -12.03
C LEU A 45 -0.43 -0.25 -11.55
N ARG A 46 -1.40 0.64 -11.76
CA ARG A 46 -1.35 2.03 -11.32
C ARG A 46 -2.65 2.37 -10.62
N PRO A 47 -2.60 2.88 -9.38
CA PRO A 47 -3.77 3.41 -8.72
C PRO A 47 -4.42 4.51 -9.57
N ALA A 48 -5.75 4.49 -9.68
CA ALA A 48 -6.50 5.49 -10.43
C ALA A 48 -7.28 6.41 -9.47
N PRO A 49 -7.27 7.74 -9.67
CA PRO A 49 -8.05 8.65 -8.85
C PRO A 49 -9.54 8.39 -9.09
N VAL A 50 -10.29 8.25 -7.99
CA VAL A 50 -11.72 7.99 -8.01
C VAL A 50 -12.44 8.81 -6.96
N LYS A 51 -13.73 8.99 -7.18
CA LYS A 51 -14.68 9.54 -6.23
C LYS A 51 -15.70 8.47 -5.87
N VAL A 52 -15.85 8.20 -4.59
CA VAL A 52 -16.86 7.30 -4.04
C VAL A 52 -17.84 8.15 -3.25
N ARG A 53 -19.07 8.27 -3.75
CA ARG A 53 -20.07 9.20 -3.19
C ARG A 53 -19.50 10.64 -3.08
N ALA A 54 -19.24 11.11 -1.86
CA ALA A 54 -18.68 12.44 -1.58
C ALA A 54 -17.18 12.43 -1.23
N ALA A 55 -16.53 11.26 -1.17
CA ALA A 55 -15.15 11.11 -0.74
C ALA A 55 -14.22 10.79 -1.92
N LEU A 56 -13.01 11.37 -1.90
CA LEU A 56 -11.96 11.09 -2.87
C LEU A 56 -11.12 9.91 -2.41
N GLY A 57 -10.53 9.19 -3.36
CA GLY A 57 -9.62 8.08 -3.09
C GLY A 57 -8.90 7.60 -4.35
N SER A 58 -8.21 6.47 -4.19
CA SER A 58 -7.47 5.80 -5.25
C SER A 58 -7.98 4.38 -5.40
N ALA A 59 -8.46 4.02 -6.59
CA ALA A 59 -8.78 2.63 -6.93
C ALA A 59 -7.48 1.85 -7.15
N ILE A 60 -7.31 0.73 -6.44
CA ILE A 60 -6.07 -0.06 -6.43
C ILE A 60 -6.26 -1.51 -6.89
N ALA A 61 -7.49 -2.02 -6.86
CA ALA A 61 -7.85 -3.34 -7.37
C ALA A 61 -9.35 -3.35 -7.72
N TYR A 62 -9.78 -4.34 -8.50
CA TYR A 62 -11.19 -4.53 -8.81
C TYR A 62 -11.56 -6.02 -8.86
N THR A 63 -12.82 -6.32 -8.61
CA THR A 63 -13.48 -7.57 -8.97
C THR A 63 -14.52 -7.26 -10.07
N VAL A 64 -15.30 -8.26 -10.47
CA VAL A 64 -16.41 -8.06 -11.42
C VAL A 64 -17.44 -7.06 -10.88
N THR A 65 -17.63 -6.98 -9.57
CA THR A 65 -18.72 -6.21 -8.94
C THR A 65 -18.25 -5.05 -8.05
N HIS A 66 -17.02 -5.10 -7.54
CA HIS A 66 -16.51 -4.15 -6.55
C HIS A 66 -15.15 -3.60 -6.95
N ILE A 67 -14.82 -2.41 -6.47
CA ILE A 67 -13.54 -1.74 -6.64
C ILE A 67 -12.95 -1.51 -5.25
N LEU A 68 -11.70 -1.90 -5.06
CA LEU A 68 -10.96 -1.65 -3.83
C LEU A 68 -10.44 -0.21 -3.88
N VAL A 69 -10.90 0.61 -2.95
CA VAL A 69 -10.56 2.03 -2.87
C VAL A 69 -9.76 2.29 -1.61
N GLU A 70 -8.60 2.91 -1.79
CA GLU A 70 -7.74 3.45 -0.76
C GLU A 70 -8.06 4.94 -0.55
N GLN A 71 -8.34 5.34 0.69
CA GLN A 71 -8.62 6.73 1.06
C GLN A 71 -7.58 7.22 2.05
N ASP A 72 -6.83 8.24 1.64
CA ASP A 72 -5.73 8.86 2.40
C ASP A 72 -5.89 10.39 2.41
N GLY A 73 -7.05 10.85 2.90
CA GLY A 73 -7.42 12.28 2.99
C GLY A 73 -7.38 12.81 4.44
N ASN A 74 -8.22 13.81 4.75
CA ASN A 74 -8.34 14.41 6.10
C ASN A 74 -8.84 13.45 7.22
N GLY A 75 -9.04 12.17 6.92
CA GLY A 75 -9.54 11.17 7.86
C GLY A 75 -8.52 10.06 8.13
N PRO A 76 -8.88 9.04 8.92
CA PRO A 76 -8.06 7.85 9.06
C PRO A 76 -7.86 7.20 7.69
N TYR A 77 -6.67 6.60 7.50
CA TYR A 77 -6.42 5.78 6.34
C TYR A 77 -7.40 4.60 6.32
N THR A 78 -8.11 4.43 5.21
CA THR A 78 -9.04 3.32 5.02
C THR A 78 -8.85 2.66 3.66
N VAL A 79 -9.06 1.35 3.61
CA VAL A 79 -9.05 0.57 2.38
C VAL A 79 -10.28 -0.33 2.41
N ARG A 80 -11.17 -0.18 1.42
CA ARG A 80 -12.44 -0.91 1.42
C ARG A 80 -12.93 -1.22 0.02
N TRP A 81 -13.65 -2.33 -0.09
CA TRP A 81 -14.36 -2.70 -1.31
C TRP A 81 -15.64 -1.91 -1.44
N GLU A 82 -15.80 -1.22 -2.57
CA GLU A 82 -16.96 -0.42 -2.89
C GLU A 82 -17.68 -1.02 -4.11
N PRO A 83 -19.02 -1.09 -4.11
CA PRO A 83 -19.76 -1.49 -5.30
C PRO A 83 -19.37 -0.62 -6.50
N GLY A 84 -19.05 -1.24 -7.64
CA GLY A 84 -18.50 -0.52 -8.80
C GLY A 84 -19.39 0.63 -9.30
N TRP A 85 -20.72 0.51 -9.14
CA TRP A 85 -21.69 1.54 -9.49
C TRP A 85 -21.67 2.78 -8.59
N LEU A 86 -21.01 2.72 -7.42
CA LEU A 86 -20.79 3.87 -6.53
C LEU A 86 -19.47 4.60 -6.77
N VAL A 87 -18.60 4.05 -7.62
CA VAL A 87 -17.26 4.56 -7.86
C VAL A 87 -17.21 5.26 -9.22
N HIS A 88 -16.90 6.55 -9.19
CA HIS A 88 -16.73 7.35 -10.39
C HIS A 88 -15.26 7.66 -10.59
N ARG A 89 -14.77 7.41 -11.80
CA ARG A 89 -13.43 7.84 -12.19
C ARG A 89 -13.40 9.36 -12.36
N LEU A 90 -12.30 9.97 -11.93
CA LEU A 90 -12.01 11.39 -12.10
C LEU A 90 -11.16 11.64 -13.35
#